data_AF-V7HCJ9-F1
#
_entry.id   AF-V7HCJ9-F1
#
_cell.length_a   1.000
_cell.length_b   1.000
_cell.length_c   1.000
_cell.angle_alpha   90.00
_cell.angle_beta   90.00
_cell.angle_gamma   90.00
#
_symmetry.space_group_name_H-M   'P 1'
#
loop_
_entity.id
_entity.type
_entity.pdbx_description
1 polymer ?
#
loop_
_entity_poly.entity_id
_entity_poly.type
_entity_poly.pdbx_seq_one_letter_code
_entity_poly.pdbx_strand_id
1 'polypeptide(L)' 'MGDEYLELECPNCSHVIIKKGSWLKVISNFNCTQCHAKIRIGYMTKLALFEKKRQSMNPAAQ' A
#
# COMPACT_ATOMS: atom_id res chain seq x y z
N MET A 1 13.44 -14.39 3.62
CA MET A 1 12.30 -13.50 3.91
C MET A 1 12.52 -12.23 3.11
N GLY A 2 11.93 -12.14 1.92
CA GLY A 2 12.15 -11.01 1.01
C GLY A 2 11.24 -9.84 1.37
N ASP A 3 11.78 -8.63 1.42
CA ASP A 3 11.00 -7.40 1.46
C ASP A 3 10.22 -7.23 0.15
N GLU A 4 8.95 -7.59 0.14
CA GLU A 4 8.08 -7.39 -1.01
C GLU A 4 7.63 -5.93 -1.15
N TYR A 5 7.50 -5.47 -2.39
CA TYR A 5 6.94 -4.17 -2.70
C TYR A 5 5.41 -4.28 -2.83
N LEU A 6 4.71 -3.34 -2.19
CA LEU A 6 3.27 -3.15 -2.31
C LEU A 6 2.98 -1.80 -2.96
N GLU A 7 1.89 -1.80 -3.70
CA GLU A 7 1.36 -0.64 -4.40
C GLU A 7 0.24 -0.03 -3.56
N LEU A 8 0.43 1.21 -3.15
CA LEU A 8 -0.54 1.97 -2.37
C LEU A 8 -1.11 3.09 -3.21
N GLU A 9 -2.42 3.13 -3.35
CA GLU A 9 -3.10 4.19 -4.09
C GLU A 9 -3.47 5.35 -3.17
N CYS A 10 -3.11 6.56 -3.58
CA CYS A 10 -3.47 7.76 -2.83
C CYS A 10 -4.96 8.07 -2.99
N PRO A 11 -5.76 8.20 -1.91
CA PRO A 11 -7.19 8.47 -2.01
C PRO A 11 -7.54 9.87 -2.54
N ASN A 12 -6.58 10.79 -2.62
CA ASN A 12 -6.83 12.16 -3.08
C ASN A 12 -6.52 12.37 -4.57
N CYS A 13 -5.54 11.67 -5.11
CA CYS A 13 -5.09 11.86 -6.49
C CYS A 13 -4.98 10.56 -7.29
N SER A 14 -5.40 9.43 -6.70
CA SER A 14 -5.28 8.07 -7.26
C SER A 14 -3.87 7.70 -7.71
N HIS A 15 -2.85 8.38 -7.17
CA HIS A 15 -1.47 8.12 -7.53
C HIS A 15 -0.98 6.82 -6.87
N VAL A 16 -0.43 5.92 -7.67
CA VAL A 16 0.12 4.65 -7.20
C VAL A 16 1.53 4.87 -6.66
N ILE A 17 1.73 4.47 -5.41
CA ILE A 17 2.96 4.65 -4.65
C ILE A 17 3.50 3.28 -4.28
N ILE A 18 4.68 2.95 -4.80
CA ILE A 18 5.33 1.66 -4.56
C ILE A 18 6.24 1.77 -3.34
N LYS A 19 5.99 0.97 -2.31
CA LYS A 19 6.80 0.94 -1.06
C LYS A 19 7.04 -0.47 -0.58
N LYS A 20 8.11 -0.64 0.21
CA LYS A 20 8.44 -1.92 0.85
C LYS A 20 7.38 -2.29 1.88
N GLY A 21 7.09 -3.59 2.00
CA GLY A 21 6.15 -4.13 2.97
C GLY A 21 6.57 -3.89 4.41
N SER A 22 7.87 -3.95 4.71
CA SER A 22 8.38 -3.62 6.05
C SER A 22 8.17 -2.15 6.41
N TRP A 23 8.25 -1.24 5.43
CA TRP A 23 7.91 0.17 5.64
C TRP A 23 6.41 0.35 5.92
N LEU A 24 5.54 -0.34 5.16
CA LEU A 24 4.09 -0.30 5.36
C LEU A 24 3.63 -0.90 6.69
N LYS A 25 4.36 -1.90 7.22
CA LYS A 25 4.09 -2.47 8.55
C LYS A 25 4.25 -1.42 9.65
N VAL A 26 5.32 -0.62 9.61
CA VAL A 26 5.69 0.32 10.68
C VAL A 26 5.01 1.68 10.52
N ILE A 27 4.88 2.19 9.30
CA ILE A 27 4.36 3.54 9.09
C ILE A 27 2.85 3.62 9.42
N SER A 28 2.42 4.78 9.92
CA SER A 28 1.01 5.07 10.23
C SER A 28 0.45 6.24 9.43
N ASN A 29 1.32 7.11 8.90
CA ASN A 29 0.98 8.24 8.09
C ASN A 29 2.16 8.60 7.19
N PHE A 30 1.89 9.07 5.98
CA PHE A 30 2.90 9.53 5.04
C PHE A 30 2.33 10.61 4.12
N ASN A 31 3.20 11.39 3.49
CA ASN A 31 2.77 12.40 2.54
C ASN A 31 2.85 11.84 1.12
N CYS A 32 1.79 12.01 0.34
CA CYS A 32 1.79 11.66 -1.06
C CYS A 32 2.84 12.50 -1.81
N THR A 33 3.66 11.87 -2.65
CA THR A 33 4.69 12.56 -3.45
C THR A 33 4.11 13.40 -4.59
N GLN A 34 2.84 13.19 -4.97
CA GLN A 34 2.17 13.94 -6.02
C GLN A 34 1.32 15.09 -5.49
N CYS A 35 0.34 14.80 -4.64
CA CYS A 35 -0.57 15.85 -4.14
C CYS A 35 -0.15 16.43 -2.79
N HIS A 36 0.95 15.95 -2.19
CA HIS A 36 1.44 16.37 -0.88
C HIS A 36 0.43 16.18 0.27
N ALA A 37 -0.68 15.50 0.00
CA ALA A 37 -1.70 15.19 0.99
C ALA A 37 -1.15 14.23 2.03
N LYS A 38 -1.48 14.49 3.30
CA LYS A 38 -1.16 13.61 4.42
C LYS A 38 -2.11 12.42 4.39
N ILE A 39 -1.61 11.27 4.00
CA ILE A 39 -2.36 10.02 3.93
C ILE A 39 -2.14 9.24 5.23
N ARG A 40 -3.24 8.88 5.89
CA ARG A 40 -3.22 8.01 7.05
C ARG A 40 -3.32 6.56 6.61
N ILE A 41 -2.35 5.74 6.98
CA ILE A 41 -2.36 4.28 6.76
C ILE A 41 -2.86 3.64 8.06
N GLY A 42 -4.18 3.51 8.15
CA GLY A 42 -4.83 2.78 9.23
C GLY A 42 -4.62 1.27 9.09
N TYR A 43 -4.96 0.51 10.13
CA TYR A 43 -4.88 -0.94 10.10
C TYR A 43 -5.68 -1.56 8.94
N MET A 44 -6.89 -1.06 8.69
CA MET A 44 -7.74 -1.49 7.55
C MET A 44 -7.07 -1.26 6.20
N THR A 45 -6.40 -0.12 6.02
CA THR A 45 -5.64 0.18 4.79
C THR A 45 -4.50 -0.81 4.60
N LYS A 46 -3.79 -1.18 5.69
CA LYS A 46 -2.74 -2.20 5.62
C LYS A 46 -3.30 -3.53 5.15
N LEU A 47 -4.40 -3.99 5.75
CA LEU A 47 -5.05 -5.24 5.37
C LEU A 47 -5.43 -5.26 3.89
N ALA A 48 -6.06 -4.21 3.39
CA ALA A 48 -6.43 -4.10 1.98
C ALA A 48 -5.21 -4.17 1.04
N LEU A 49 -4.10 -3.55 1.40
CA LEU A 49 -2.86 -3.59 0.60
C LEU A 49 -2.25 -5.00 0.56
N PHE A 50 -2.15 -5.66 1.72
CA PHE A 50 -1.62 -7.02 1.82
C PHE A 50 -2.54 -8.03 1.13
N GLU A 51 -3.87 -7.85 1.22
CA GLU A 51 -4.83 -8.68 0.51
C GLU A 51 -4.75 -8.48 -1.00
N LYS A 52 -4.71 -7.24 -1.48
CA LYS A 52 -4.52 -6.94 -2.90
C LYS A 52 -3.23 -7.57 -3.44
N LYS A 53 -2.15 -7.51 -2.66
CA LYS A 53 -0.88 -8.19 -3.01
C LYS A 53 -1.04 -9.71 -3.06
N ARG A 54 -1.72 -10.31 -2.07
CA ARG A 54 -2.02 -11.75 -2.03
C ARG A 54 -2.82 -12.19 -3.25
N GLN A 55 -3.82 -11.40 -3.65
CA GLN A 55 -4.63 -11.65 -4.86
C GLN A 55 -3.80 -11.49 -6.13
N SER A 56 -2.99 -10.43 -6.24
CA SER A 56 -2.11 -10.20 -7.39
C SER A 56 -1.06 -11.31 -7.56
N MET A 57 -0.60 -11.90 -6.46
CA MET A 57 0.40 -12.97 -6.46
C MET A 57 -0.21 -14.36 -6.71
N ASN A 58 -1.54 -14.49 -6.65
CA ASN A 58 -2.25 -15.73 -6.95
C ASN A 58 -3.27 -15.51 -8.08
N PRO A 59 -2.86 -15.62 -9.37
CA PRO A 59 -3.77 -15.41 -10.49
C PRO A 59 -4.83 -16.52 -10.68
N ALA A 60 -5.00 -17.44 -9.73
CA ALA A 60 -5.90 -18.60 -9.83
C ALA A 60 -7.12 -18.52 -8.89
N ALA A 61 -7.74 -17.35 -8.77
CA ALA A 61 -9.07 -17.23 -8.15
C ALA A 61 -9.99 -16.37 -9.02
N GLN A 62 -10.26 -16.88 -10.23
CA GLN A 62 -11.46 -16.61 -11.00
C GLN A 62 -12.02 -17.95 -11.48
#